data_AF-A0A5R8KK41-F1
#
_entry.id   AF-A0A5R8KK41-F1
#
_cell.length_a   1.000
_cell.length_b   1.000
_cell.length_c   1.000
_cell.angle_alpha   90.00
_cell.angle_beta   90.00
_cell.angle_gamma   90.00
#
_symmetry.space_group_name_H-M   'P 1'
#
loop_
_entity.id
_entity.type
_entity.pdbx_description
1 polymer ?
#
loop_
_entity_poly.entity_id
_entity_poly.type
_entity_poly.pdbx_seq_one_letter_code
_entity_poly.pdbx_strand_id
1 'polypeptide(L)'
;MKTSLVLLILFCPLLNHAAERVFVGVDAGQQRIDNGPSITLRWCPPGEFTMGSPETEPGRDNYEKPHRVKLTHGFWLGETEVTQGQWQTVMGLTLKAQAQKMLDDETLYPQGGKMITLREGLKAIGGRKVLDSVTAAKSPNIPIYYVSWDDAMAFCAKLTEKERQAGRLPDGAIYTLPTEAQWEYACRADTTTATYAGPMRDRCWCLVKTTPLF
;
A
#
# COMPACT_ATOMS: atom_id res chain seq x y z
N MET A 1 8.11 27.40 -53.54
CA MET A 1 9.01 27.05 -52.42
C MET A 1 8.19 26.18 -51.46
N LYS A 2 8.44 24.86 -51.45
CA LYS A 2 7.78 23.92 -50.55
C LYS A 2 8.70 23.70 -49.34
N THR A 3 8.29 24.16 -48.18
CA THR A 3 9.00 23.93 -46.91
C THR A 3 8.52 22.57 -46.37
N SER A 4 9.28 21.51 -46.63
CA SER A 4 9.07 20.22 -45.98
C SER A 4 9.82 20.23 -44.65
N LEU A 5 9.05 20.26 -43.56
CA LEU A 5 9.53 19.99 -42.20
C LEU A 5 9.84 18.48 -42.12
N VAL A 6 11.11 18.12 -42.00
CA VAL A 6 11.52 16.75 -41.65
C VAL A 6 11.44 16.62 -40.13
N LEU A 7 10.33 16.06 -39.64
CA LEU A 7 10.18 15.62 -38.26
C LEU A 7 11.04 14.37 -38.07
N LEU A 8 12.25 14.55 -37.56
CA LEU A 8 13.14 13.47 -37.16
C LEU A 8 12.60 12.84 -35.86
N ILE A 9 11.69 11.87 -35.98
CA ILE A 9 11.32 11.01 -34.85
C ILE A 9 12.51 10.07 -34.62
N LEU A 10 13.40 10.45 -33.69
CA LEU A 10 14.36 9.53 -33.11
C LEU A 10 13.58 8.52 -32.26
N PHE A 11 13.16 7.42 -32.88
CA PHE A 11 12.87 6.19 -32.15
C PHE A 11 14.20 5.73 -31.54
N CYS A 12 14.39 5.98 -30.24
CA CYS A 12 15.49 5.43 -29.45
C CYS A 12 14.96 4.17 -28.74
N PRO A 13 15.21 2.94 -29.23
CA PRO A 13 14.72 1.72 -28.60
C PRO A 13 15.51 1.35 -27.34
N LEU A 14 16.56 2.11 -27.01
CA LEU A 14 17.53 1.78 -25.97
C LEU A 14 17.22 2.39 -24.59
N LEU A 15 16.24 3.28 -24.48
CA LEU A 15 15.87 3.90 -23.20
C LEU A 15 15.01 2.98 -22.31
N ASN A 16 14.29 2.02 -22.87
CA ASN A 16 13.36 1.18 -22.08
C ASN A 16 14.08 0.15 -21.19
N HIS A 17 15.20 -0.43 -21.63
CA HIS A 17 15.89 -1.46 -20.84
C HIS A 17 16.73 -0.91 -19.68
N ALA A 18 17.16 0.35 -19.75
CA ALA A 18 17.97 0.95 -18.69
C ALA A 18 17.12 1.42 -17.50
N ALA A 19 15.94 2.00 -17.76
CA ALA A 19 15.02 2.45 -16.71
C ALA A 19 14.42 1.26 -15.93
N GLU A 20 14.15 0.13 -16.59
CA GLU A 20 13.61 -1.07 -15.95
C GLU A 20 14.62 -1.74 -15.01
N ARG A 21 15.91 -1.76 -15.37
CA ARG A 21 17.00 -2.24 -14.50
C ARG A 21 17.25 -1.37 -13.26
N VAL A 22 16.80 -0.12 -13.27
CA VAL A 22 16.91 0.79 -12.11
C VAL A 22 15.72 0.61 -11.15
N PHE A 23 14.59 0.10 -11.62
CA PHE A 23 13.39 -0.04 -10.79
C PHE A 23 13.36 -1.33 -9.95
N VAL A 24 13.99 -2.40 -10.41
CA VAL A 24 14.10 -3.67 -9.69
C VAL A 24 15.16 -3.54 -8.59
N GLY A 25 14.86 -3.96 -7.38
CA GLY A 25 15.85 -3.95 -6.29
C GLY A 25 16.89 -5.07 -6.45
N VAL A 26 18.07 -4.82 -5.89
CA VAL A 26 19.23 -5.72 -5.88
C VAL A 26 19.21 -6.60 -4.63
N ASP A 27 19.02 -5.98 -3.46
CA ASP A 27 19.11 -6.64 -2.16
C ASP A 27 17.79 -6.58 -1.40
N ALA A 28 17.47 -7.63 -0.64
CA ALA A 28 16.32 -7.63 0.26
C ALA A 28 16.40 -6.44 1.23
N GLY A 29 15.30 -5.72 1.40
CA GLY A 29 15.23 -4.53 2.24
C GLY A 29 15.91 -3.29 1.65
N GLN A 30 16.40 -3.34 0.39
CA GLN A 30 16.90 -2.14 -0.30
C GLN A 30 15.87 -1.02 -0.20
N GLN A 31 16.31 0.19 0.13
CA GLN A 31 15.44 1.35 0.30
C GLN A 31 15.20 2.08 -1.02
N ARG A 32 13.98 2.63 -1.16
CA ARG A 32 13.62 3.55 -2.24
C ARG A 32 12.69 4.65 -1.74
N ILE A 33 13.00 5.91 -2.05
CA ILE A 33 12.30 7.12 -1.56
C ILE A 33 12.04 8.16 -2.65
N ASP A 34 12.26 7.80 -3.91
CA ASP A 34 12.15 8.67 -5.09
C ASP A 34 10.70 8.92 -5.54
N ASN A 35 9.68 8.71 -4.70
CA ASN A 35 8.28 8.96 -5.06
C ASN A 35 7.77 10.30 -4.51
N GLY A 36 6.72 10.85 -5.13
CA GLY A 36 6.13 12.14 -4.77
C GLY A 36 5.81 12.34 -3.28
N PRO A 37 5.12 11.40 -2.61
CA PRO A 37 4.81 11.53 -1.18
C PRO A 37 5.97 11.14 -0.24
N SER A 38 7.16 10.82 -0.76
CA SER A 38 8.31 10.36 0.04
C SER A 38 8.00 9.14 0.93
N ILE A 39 7.18 8.21 0.42
CA ILE A 39 6.96 6.91 1.06
C ILE A 39 8.27 6.13 0.95
N THR A 40 8.85 5.75 2.08
CA THR A 40 9.96 4.79 2.07
C THR A 40 9.43 3.44 1.63
N LEU A 41 9.97 2.90 0.55
CA LEU A 41 9.71 1.54 0.06
C LEU A 41 10.94 0.66 0.29
N ARG A 42 10.70 -0.63 0.43
CA ARG A 42 11.66 -1.68 0.69
C ARG A 42 11.50 -2.78 -0.35
N TRP A 43 12.60 -3.26 -0.91
CA TRP A 43 12.58 -4.33 -1.91
C TRP A 43 12.32 -5.69 -1.25
N CYS A 44 11.33 -6.40 -1.74
CA CYS A 44 11.04 -7.79 -1.41
C CYS A 44 11.40 -8.65 -2.64
N PRO A 45 12.49 -9.43 -2.61
CA PRO A 45 12.86 -10.28 -3.75
C PRO A 45 11.84 -11.41 -3.97
N PRO A 46 11.81 -12.02 -5.16
CA PRO A 46 11.05 -13.25 -5.36
C PRO A 46 11.59 -14.36 -4.45
N GLY A 47 10.71 -15.25 -4.00
CA GLY A 47 11.08 -16.27 -3.02
C GLY A 47 9.98 -17.28 -2.75
N GLU A 48 10.27 -18.25 -1.90
CA GLU A 48 9.34 -19.26 -1.43
C GLU A 48 9.29 -19.25 0.09
N PHE A 49 8.10 -19.38 0.66
CA PHE A 49 7.91 -19.47 2.11
C PHE A 49 6.68 -20.32 2.45
N THR A 50 6.55 -20.66 3.73
CA THR A 50 5.35 -21.31 4.26
C THR A 50 4.45 -20.25 4.87
N MET A 51 3.25 -20.09 4.31
CA MET A 51 2.22 -19.16 4.78
C MET A 51 1.28 -19.86 5.77
N GLY A 52 0.85 -19.16 6.81
CA GLY A 52 0.02 -19.68 7.90
C GLY A 52 0.82 -20.11 9.14
N SER A 53 0.13 -20.61 10.17
CA SER A 53 0.71 -20.91 11.48
C SER A 53 0.74 -22.42 11.78
N PRO A 54 1.80 -22.94 12.45
CA PRO A 54 1.86 -24.34 12.87
C PRO A 54 0.64 -24.76 13.70
N GLU A 55 0.23 -26.03 13.61
CA GLU A 55 -0.93 -26.54 14.34
C GLU A 55 -0.82 -26.36 15.86
N THR A 56 0.39 -26.27 16.38
CA THR A 56 0.70 -26.12 17.80
C THR A 56 0.77 -24.66 18.27
N GLU A 57 0.56 -23.68 17.39
CA GLU A 57 0.66 -22.26 17.75
C GLU A 57 -0.56 -21.81 18.59
N PRO A 58 -0.36 -21.30 19.82
CA PRO A 58 -1.46 -20.80 20.64
C PRO A 58 -2.18 -19.62 20.00
N GLY A 59 -3.50 -19.67 19.93
CA GLY A 59 -4.32 -18.58 19.37
C GLY A 59 -4.54 -18.65 17.86
N ARG A 60 -4.02 -19.68 17.19
CA ARG A 60 -4.27 -19.98 15.77
C ARG A 60 -5.75 -20.21 15.47
N ASP A 61 -6.22 -19.66 14.36
CA ASP A 61 -7.52 -19.99 13.75
C ASP A 61 -7.45 -21.18 12.78
N ASN A 62 -8.60 -21.78 12.51
CA ASN A 62 -8.72 -22.94 11.62
C ASN A 62 -8.32 -22.65 10.15
N TYR A 63 -8.41 -21.39 9.71
CA TYR A 63 -8.06 -20.96 8.36
C TYR A 63 -6.55 -20.72 8.15
N GLU A 64 -5.74 -20.67 9.20
CA GLU A 64 -4.30 -20.44 9.11
C GLU A 64 -3.50 -21.74 8.86
N LYS A 65 -4.00 -22.63 8.00
CA LYS A 65 -3.29 -23.90 7.72
C LYS A 65 -2.00 -23.64 6.94
N PRO A 66 -0.84 -24.18 7.39
CA PRO A 66 0.43 -24.02 6.69
C PRO A 66 0.35 -24.53 5.25
N HIS A 67 0.76 -23.71 4.29
CA HIS A 67 0.92 -24.12 2.90
C HIS A 67 2.06 -23.35 2.22
N ARG A 68 2.65 -23.97 1.19
CA ARG A 68 3.81 -23.40 0.50
C ARG A 68 3.37 -22.38 -0.54
N VAL A 69 3.97 -21.20 -0.51
CA VAL A 69 3.73 -20.11 -1.44
C VAL A 69 5.02 -19.76 -2.18
N LYS A 70 4.92 -19.49 -3.48
CA LYS A 70 6.02 -19.02 -4.33
C LYS A 70 5.67 -17.67 -4.94
N LEU A 71 6.42 -16.64 -4.56
CA LEU A 71 6.38 -15.33 -5.21
C LEU A 71 7.37 -15.33 -6.36
N THR A 72 6.85 -15.39 -7.59
CA THR A 72 7.67 -15.49 -8.82
C THR A 72 8.32 -14.17 -9.21
N HIS A 73 7.85 -13.05 -8.66
CA HIS A 73 8.34 -11.71 -8.95
C HIS A 73 8.59 -10.96 -7.65
N GLY A 74 9.65 -10.16 -7.62
CA GLY A 74 9.89 -9.21 -6.55
C GLY A 74 8.93 -8.04 -6.61
N PHE A 75 8.79 -7.33 -5.51
CA PHE A 75 7.92 -6.17 -5.39
C PHE A 75 8.49 -5.20 -4.37
N TRP A 76 8.08 -3.94 -4.44
CA TRP A 76 8.38 -2.97 -3.39
C TRP A 76 7.23 -2.95 -2.40
N LEU A 77 7.52 -2.82 -1.11
CA LEU A 77 6.53 -2.64 -0.06
C LEU A 77 6.97 -1.44 0.80
N GLY A 78 6.07 -0.51 1.14
CA GLY A 78 6.33 0.69 1.94
C GLY A 78 6.92 0.29 3.28
N GLU A 79 7.66 1.09 4.02
CA GLU A 79 8.25 0.62 5.29
C GLU A 79 7.24 0.65 6.44
N THR A 80 6.34 1.63 6.37
CA THR A 80 5.29 1.92 7.36
C THR A 80 3.93 1.97 6.69
N GLU A 81 2.85 1.98 7.48
CA GLU A 81 1.53 2.33 7.00
C GLU A 81 1.53 3.74 6.38
N VAL A 82 0.60 3.99 5.46
CA VAL A 82 0.41 5.31 4.86
C VAL A 82 0.13 6.33 5.97
N THR A 83 0.91 7.39 6.02
CA THR A 83 0.75 8.42 7.05
C THR A 83 -0.32 9.43 6.66
N GLN A 84 -0.82 10.20 7.64
CA GLN A 84 -1.77 11.29 7.37
C GLN A 84 -1.20 12.33 6.38
N GLY A 85 0.11 12.63 6.45
CA GLY A 85 0.77 13.57 5.54
C GLY A 85 0.86 13.02 4.12
N GLN A 86 1.20 11.74 3.97
CA GLN A 86 1.24 11.06 2.67
C GLN A 86 -0.16 10.99 2.04
N TRP A 87 -1.17 10.61 2.85
CA TRP A 87 -2.57 10.60 2.44
C TRP A 87 -3.02 11.97 1.94
N GLN A 88 -2.76 13.04 2.71
CA GLN A 88 -3.14 14.38 2.32
C GLN A 88 -2.43 14.84 1.03
N THR A 89 -1.17 14.47 0.84
CA THR A 89 -0.40 14.80 -0.38
C THR A 89 -1.00 14.17 -1.64
N VAL A 90 -1.44 12.91 -1.56
CA VAL A 90 -1.99 12.18 -2.71
C VAL A 90 -3.48 12.50 -2.90
N MET A 91 -4.26 12.39 -1.84
CA MET A 91 -5.72 12.48 -1.88
C MET A 91 -6.24 13.91 -1.79
N GLY A 92 -5.49 14.83 -1.16
CA GLY A 92 -5.95 16.18 -0.86
C GLY A 92 -6.91 16.23 0.33
N LEU A 93 -7.02 15.15 1.10
CA LEU A 93 -7.92 15.04 2.24
C LEU A 93 -7.13 15.04 3.56
N THR A 94 -7.59 15.83 4.51
CA THR A 94 -7.12 15.73 5.90
C THR A 94 -7.76 14.52 6.59
N LEU A 95 -7.20 14.05 7.71
CA LEU A 95 -7.83 13.02 8.53
C LEU A 95 -9.29 13.37 8.88
N LYS A 96 -9.58 14.63 9.22
CA LYS A 96 -10.94 15.06 9.56
C LYS A 96 -11.90 14.97 8.37
N ALA A 97 -11.44 15.38 7.18
CA ALA A 97 -12.26 15.27 5.97
C ALA A 97 -12.49 13.80 5.58
N GLN A 98 -11.46 12.96 5.69
CA GLN A 98 -11.54 11.53 5.43
C GLN A 98 -12.49 10.82 6.42
N ALA A 99 -12.36 11.09 7.71
CA ALA A 99 -13.28 10.57 8.72
C ALA A 99 -14.72 11.04 8.45
N GLN A 100 -14.92 12.31 8.13
CA GLN A 100 -16.26 12.82 7.79
C GLN A 100 -16.86 12.10 6.59
N LYS A 101 -16.08 11.85 5.53
CA LYS A 101 -16.50 11.05 4.37
C LYS A 101 -16.97 9.64 4.79
N MET A 102 -16.22 8.96 5.66
CA MET A 102 -16.62 7.65 6.20
C MET A 102 -17.89 7.72 7.06
N LEU A 103 -18.12 8.81 7.78
CA LEU A 103 -19.38 9.01 8.53
C LEU A 103 -20.56 9.32 7.61
N ASP A 104 -20.29 9.87 6.44
CA ASP A 104 -21.29 10.17 5.42
C ASP A 104 -21.64 8.96 4.56
N ASP A 105 -20.85 7.89 4.67
CA ASP A 105 -21.13 6.60 4.06
C ASP A 105 -22.34 5.91 4.72
N GLU A 106 -23.26 5.40 3.89
CA GLU A 106 -24.49 4.75 4.32
C GLU A 106 -24.37 3.22 4.45
N THR A 107 -23.16 2.66 4.32
CA THR A 107 -22.90 1.23 4.51
C THR A 107 -23.33 0.80 5.91
N LEU A 108 -24.10 -0.29 5.94
CA LEU A 108 -24.68 -0.82 7.16
C LEU A 108 -23.82 -1.97 7.70
N TYR A 109 -23.50 -1.91 8.99
CA TYR A 109 -22.73 -2.90 9.70
C TYR A 109 -23.62 -3.63 10.71
N PRO A 110 -23.48 -4.97 10.86
CA PRO A 110 -24.22 -5.71 11.86
C PRO A 110 -23.67 -5.41 13.26
N GLN A 111 -24.49 -4.80 14.12
CA GLN A 111 -24.17 -4.53 15.51
C GLN A 111 -25.36 -4.83 16.42
N GLY A 112 -25.21 -5.79 17.34
CA GLY A 112 -26.26 -6.15 18.30
C GLY A 112 -27.58 -6.61 17.67
N GLY A 113 -27.52 -7.30 16.53
CA GLY A 113 -28.71 -7.77 15.80
C GLY A 113 -29.42 -6.70 14.95
N LYS A 114 -28.84 -5.50 14.83
CA LYS A 114 -29.32 -4.43 13.95
C LYS A 114 -28.27 -4.09 12.90
N MET A 115 -28.74 -3.63 11.75
CA MET A 115 -27.89 -3.05 10.71
C MET A 115 -27.85 -1.54 10.94
N ILE A 116 -26.68 -1.00 11.27
CA ILE A 116 -26.51 0.43 11.57
C ILE A 116 -25.34 1.01 10.78
N THR A 117 -25.41 2.30 10.47
CA THR A 117 -24.28 3.04 9.88
C THR A 117 -23.20 3.32 10.94
N LEU A 118 -21.97 3.60 10.50
CA LEU A 118 -20.90 4.06 11.40
C LEU A 118 -21.32 5.32 12.17
N ARG A 119 -22.05 6.23 11.52
CA ARG A 119 -22.56 7.45 12.16
C ARG A 119 -23.53 7.15 13.29
N GLU A 120 -24.42 6.18 13.12
CA GLU A 120 -25.38 5.77 14.16
C GLU A 120 -24.68 5.09 15.32
N GLY A 121 -23.71 4.20 15.03
CA GLY A 121 -22.85 3.61 16.06
C GLY A 121 -22.12 4.67 16.87
N LEU A 122 -21.58 5.69 16.20
CA LEU A 122 -20.88 6.79 16.87
C LEU A 122 -21.81 7.74 17.64
N LYS A 123 -23.06 7.93 17.19
CA LYS A 123 -24.08 8.67 17.94
C LYS A 123 -24.37 8.01 19.30
N ALA A 124 -24.41 6.68 19.36
CA ALA A 124 -24.65 5.95 20.59
C ALA A 124 -23.55 6.16 21.65
N ILE A 125 -22.34 6.58 21.24
CA ILE A 125 -21.20 6.84 22.14
C ILE A 125 -20.86 8.35 22.29
N GLY A 126 -21.71 9.26 21.81
CA GLY A 126 -21.53 10.72 22.02
C GLY A 126 -21.57 11.61 20.76
N GLY A 127 -21.83 11.06 19.57
CA GLY A 127 -22.18 11.83 18.36
C GLY A 127 -21.08 12.76 17.81
N ARG A 128 -21.44 13.97 17.33
CA ARG A 128 -20.54 14.85 16.54
C ARG A 128 -19.31 15.35 17.33
N LYS A 129 -19.37 15.42 18.66
CA LYS A 129 -18.21 15.67 19.53
C LYS A 129 -17.18 14.53 19.45
N VAL A 130 -17.62 13.33 19.09
CA VAL A 130 -16.75 12.19 18.85
C VAL A 130 -15.88 12.42 17.62
N LEU A 131 -16.30 13.16 16.57
CA LEU A 131 -15.45 13.41 15.40
C LEU A 131 -14.15 14.14 15.78
N ASP A 132 -14.22 15.15 16.64
CA ASP A 132 -13.03 15.85 17.11
C ASP A 132 -12.18 14.96 18.03
N SER A 133 -12.82 14.09 18.83
CA SER A 133 -12.13 13.10 19.68
C SER A 133 -11.43 12.03 18.87
N VAL A 134 -12.12 11.41 17.90
CA VAL A 134 -11.58 10.33 17.08
C VAL A 134 -10.54 10.84 16.10
N THR A 135 -10.58 12.11 15.71
CA THR A 135 -9.55 12.73 14.89
C THR A 135 -8.51 13.48 15.72
N ALA A 136 -8.45 13.29 17.04
CA ALA A 136 -7.57 14.07 17.91
C ALA A 136 -6.08 13.80 17.67
N ALA A 137 -5.72 12.56 17.33
CA ALA A 137 -4.35 12.21 16.97
C ALA A 137 -4.06 12.73 15.56
N LYS A 138 -3.51 13.95 15.46
CA LYS A 138 -3.11 14.59 14.20
C LYS A 138 -1.62 14.78 14.16
N SER A 139 -0.96 14.13 13.22
CA SER A 139 0.45 14.33 12.93
C SER A 139 0.72 13.84 11.51
N PRO A 140 1.60 14.50 10.74
CA PRO A 140 1.92 14.06 9.38
C PRO A 140 2.57 12.67 9.33
N ASN A 141 3.10 12.17 10.46
CA ASN A 141 3.91 10.94 10.52
C ASN A 141 3.22 9.78 11.26
N ILE A 142 1.95 9.91 11.64
CA ILE A 142 1.17 8.78 12.17
C ILE A 142 0.29 8.19 11.06
N PRO A 143 -0.10 6.91 11.16
CA PRO A 143 -0.96 6.28 10.17
C PRO A 143 -2.27 7.06 9.95
N ILE A 144 -2.72 7.09 8.70
CA ILE A 144 -4.09 7.47 8.40
C ILE A 144 -5.04 6.35 8.86
N TYR A 145 -6.22 6.73 9.33
CA TYR A 145 -7.27 5.80 9.76
C TYR A 145 -8.64 6.36 9.37
N TYR A 146 -9.69 5.55 9.51
CA TYR A 146 -10.98 5.77 8.84
C TYR A 146 -10.87 5.75 7.31
N VAL A 147 -10.18 4.73 6.81
CA VAL A 147 -9.97 4.47 5.37
C VAL A 147 -10.57 3.09 5.08
N SER A 148 -11.48 3.02 4.11
CA SER A 148 -12.00 1.75 3.60
C SER A 148 -11.03 1.12 2.61
N TRP A 149 -11.28 -0.14 2.26
CA TRP A 149 -10.52 -0.81 1.19
C TRP A 149 -10.59 -0.05 -0.13
N ASP A 150 -11.78 0.42 -0.52
CA ASP A 150 -11.97 1.21 -1.74
C ASP A 150 -11.18 2.53 -1.70
N ASP A 151 -11.13 3.20 -0.55
CA ASP A 151 -10.37 4.42 -0.38
C ASP A 151 -8.86 4.16 -0.51
N ALA A 152 -8.37 3.05 0.06
CA ALA A 152 -6.98 2.64 -0.08
C ALA A 152 -6.61 2.30 -1.54
N MET A 153 -7.51 1.61 -2.27
CA MET A 153 -7.32 1.34 -3.69
C MET A 153 -7.37 2.63 -4.54
N ALA A 154 -8.24 3.59 -4.19
CA ALA A 154 -8.27 4.90 -4.84
C ALA A 154 -6.99 5.69 -4.60
N PHE A 155 -6.42 5.62 -3.39
CA PHE A 155 -5.09 6.18 -3.09
C PHE A 155 -4.01 5.58 -3.99
N CYS A 156 -3.96 4.25 -4.09
CA CYS A 156 -3.01 3.53 -4.94
C CYS A 156 -3.16 3.93 -6.42
N ALA A 157 -4.40 4.01 -6.94
CA ALA A 157 -4.67 4.44 -8.30
C ALA A 157 -4.21 5.88 -8.56
N LYS A 158 -4.55 6.80 -7.67
CA LYS A 158 -4.18 8.22 -7.79
C LYS A 158 -2.68 8.45 -7.68
N LEU A 159 -2.00 7.70 -6.80
CA LEU A 159 -0.55 7.73 -6.70
C LEU A 159 0.10 7.18 -7.98
N THR A 160 -0.38 6.05 -8.51
CA THR A 160 0.07 5.50 -9.79
C THR A 160 -0.02 6.52 -10.92
N GLU A 161 -1.16 7.20 -11.04
CA GLU A 161 -1.36 8.24 -12.05
C GLU A 161 -0.36 9.39 -11.87
N LYS A 162 -0.21 9.92 -10.65
CA LYS A 162 0.71 11.02 -10.34
C LYS A 162 2.16 10.66 -10.63
N GLU A 163 2.60 9.46 -10.27
CA GLU A 163 3.99 9.04 -10.48
C GLU A 163 4.29 8.74 -11.96
N ARG A 164 3.30 8.24 -12.73
CA ARG A 164 3.41 8.13 -14.20
C ARG A 164 3.51 9.48 -14.87
N GLN A 165 2.63 10.43 -14.50
CA GLN A 165 2.68 11.80 -15.01
C GLN A 165 4.01 12.49 -14.71
N ALA A 166 4.64 12.15 -13.59
CA ALA A 166 5.95 12.66 -13.21
C ALA A 166 7.15 11.87 -13.77
N GLY A 167 6.92 10.78 -14.51
CA GLY A 167 7.97 9.94 -15.09
C GLY A 167 8.80 9.14 -14.08
N ARG A 168 8.29 8.93 -12.85
CA ARG A 168 8.99 8.21 -11.77
C ARG A 168 8.58 6.74 -11.66
N LEU A 169 7.44 6.40 -12.24
CA LEU A 169 6.93 5.03 -12.32
C LEU A 169 7.08 4.53 -13.77
N PRO A 170 7.86 3.46 -14.02
CA PRO A 170 8.02 2.89 -15.34
C PRO A 170 6.73 2.24 -15.82
N ASP A 171 6.66 2.01 -17.12
CA ASP A 171 5.57 1.29 -17.75
C ASP A 171 5.43 -0.12 -17.12
N GLY A 172 4.19 -0.56 -16.91
CA GLY A 172 3.90 -1.83 -16.25
C GLY A 172 3.94 -1.80 -14.72
N ALA A 173 4.54 -0.79 -14.07
CA ALA A 173 4.49 -0.66 -12.62
C ALA A 173 3.21 0.06 -12.14
N ILE A 174 2.70 -0.36 -10.97
CA ILE A 174 1.53 0.18 -10.29
C ILE A 174 1.74 0.19 -8.77
N TYR A 175 1.21 1.21 -8.09
CA TYR A 175 0.94 1.14 -6.66
C TYR A 175 -0.37 0.38 -6.45
N THR A 176 -0.40 -0.57 -5.51
CA THR A 176 -1.61 -1.32 -5.15
C THR A 176 -1.47 -1.91 -3.75
N LEU A 177 -2.51 -2.50 -3.19
CA LEU A 177 -2.42 -3.20 -1.91
C LEU A 177 -1.65 -4.52 -2.07
N PRO A 178 -0.87 -4.94 -1.05
CA PRO A 178 -0.27 -6.26 -1.06
C PRO A 178 -1.34 -7.34 -1.04
N THR A 179 -1.08 -8.48 -1.69
CA THR A 179 -1.86 -9.69 -1.36
C THR A 179 -1.48 -10.15 0.05
N GLU A 180 -2.34 -10.96 0.66
CA GLU A 180 -2.05 -11.59 1.95
C GLU A 180 -0.69 -12.30 1.94
N ALA A 181 -0.41 -13.09 0.90
CA ALA A 181 0.87 -13.75 0.70
C ALA A 181 2.07 -12.80 0.63
N GLN A 182 1.94 -11.66 -0.05
CA GLN A 182 3.01 -10.67 -0.14
C GLN A 182 3.23 -9.97 1.19
N TRP A 183 2.15 -9.67 1.91
CA TRP A 183 2.22 -9.05 3.22
C TRP A 183 2.88 -10.01 4.22
N GLU A 184 2.45 -11.27 4.29
CA GLU A 184 3.03 -12.24 5.22
C GLU A 184 4.49 -12.56 4.89
N TYR A 185 4.83 -12.69 3.60
CA TYR A 185 6.22 -12.88 3.17
C TYR A 185 7.13 -11.74 3.67
N ALA A 186 6.69 -10.49 3.51
CA ALA A 186 7.46 -9.33 3.94
C ALA A 186 7.50 -9.19 5.47
N CYS A 187 6.42 -9.50 6.18
CA CYS A 187 6.38 -9.41 7.65
C CYS A 187 7.19 -10.51 8.34
N ARG A 188 7.30 -11.68 7.71
CA ARG A 188 8.16 -12.77 8.22
C ARG A 188 9.64 -12.43 8.07
N ALA A 189 10.05 -11.76 6.99
CA ALA A 189 11.47 -11.42 6.74
C ALA A 189 12.40 -12.62 6.99
N ASP A 190 12.07 -13.74 6.33
CA ASP A 190 12.73 -15.06 6.44
C ASP A 190 12.62 -15.78 7.80
N THR A 191 11.82 -15.30 8.75
CA THR A 191 11.54 -16.02 10.00
C THR A 191 10.35 -16.98 9.87
N THR A 192 10.39 -18.05 10.66
CA THR A 192 9.29 -19.03 10.78
C THR A 192 8.54 -18.91 12.12
N THR A 193 8.80 -17.87 12.90
CA THR A 193 8.22 -17.67 14.24
C THR A 193 6.87 -16.95 14.16
N ALA A 194 6.05 -17.12 15.21
CA ALA A 194 4.74 -16.47 15.36
C ALA A 194 4.80 -14.95 15.30
N THR A 195 5.90 -14.37 15.80
CA THR A 195 6.16 -12.93 15.73
C THR A 195 7.54 -12.68 15.14
N TYR A 196 7.67 -11.56 14.45
CA TYR A 196 8.98 -11.05 14.06
C TYR A 196 9.62 -10.30 15.24
N ALA A 197 10.80 -10.76 15.68
CA ALA A 197 11.57 -10.16 16.77
C ALA A 197 12.94 -9.61 16.30
N GLY A 198 13.17 -9.52 14.98
CA GLY A 198 14.38 -8.96 14.40
C GLY A 198 14.40 -7.42 14.34
N PRO A 199 15.46 -6.82 13.79
CA PRO A 199 15.56 -5.37 13.63
C PRO A 199 14.43 -4.80 12.75
N MET A 200 13.74 -3.74 13.20
CA MET A 200 12.60 -3.16 12.46
C MET A 200 12.91 -2.64 11.03
N ARG A 201 14.19 -2.55 10.64
CA ARG A 201 14.61 -2.04 9.32
C ARG A 201 14.23 -2.96 8.14
N ASP A 202 13.78 -4.18 8.44
CA ASP A 202 13.44 -5.19 7.45
C ASP A 202 11.93 -5.27 7.16
N ARG A 203 11.11 -4.36 7.73
CA ARG A 203 9.65 -4.41 7.59
C ARG A 203 9.11 -3.55 6.47
N CYS A 204 7.98 -4.00 5.92
CA CYS A 204 7.30 -3.29 4.87
C CYS A 204 5.73 -3.40 4.96
N TRP A 205 4.97 -2.34 4.64
CA TRP A 205 3.54 -2.08 4.78
C TRP A 205 2.79 -1.34 3.62
N CYS A 206 3.31 -1.14 2.39
CA CYS A 206 2.51 -0.60 1.25
C CYS A 206 3.01 -0.90 -0.19
N LEU A 207 2.26 -1.59 -1.05
CA LEU A 207 2.86 -2.27 -2.22
C LEU A 207 3.01 -1.41 -3.50
N VAL A 208 4.14 -1.57 -4.19
CA VAL A 208 4.33 -1.26 -5.62
C VAL A 208 4.66 -2.55 -6.34
N LYS A 209 3.79 -2.96 -7.28
CA LYS A 209 3.99 -4.11 -8.16
C LYS A 209 4.58 -3.65 -9.48
N THR A 210 5.58 -4.37 -9.97
CA THR A 210 5.87 -4.43 -11.40
C THR A 210 4.98 -5.53 -12.01
N THR A 211 4.03 -5.17 -12.86
CA THR A 211 3.37 -6.13 -13.75
C THR A 211 4.08 -6.11 -15.10
N PRO A 212 4.51 -7.25 -15.67
CA PRO A 212 4.71 -7.31 -17.10
C PRO A 212 3.33 -7.24 -17.78
N LEU A 213 3.25 -6.51 -18.88
CA LEU A 213 2.16 -6.66 -19.84
C LEU A 213 2.25 -8.08 -20.43
N PHE A 214 1.17 -8.85 -20.21
CA PHE A 214 0.83 -10.17 -20.77
C PHE A 214 1.58 -11.40 -20.24
#